data_AF-Q3L0E8-F1
#
_entry.id   AF-Q3L0E8-F1
#
_cell.length_a   1.000
_cell.length_b   1.000
_cell.length_c   1.000
_cell.angle_alpha   90.00
_cell.angle_beta   90.00
_cell.angle_gamma   90.00
#
_symmetry.space_group_name_H-M   'P 1'
#
loop_
_entity.id
_entity.type
_entity.pdbx_description
1 polymer ?
#
loop_
_entity_poly.entity_id
_entity_poly.type
_entity_poly.pdbx_seq_one_letter_code
_entity_poly.pdbx_strand_id
1 'polypeptide(L)'
;ISISEDGSGRWALKNESRGYFLGGTPDKLVCTAKTPGASEFWTVHLAARPQVNLRSIGRKRFAHLSESQDEIHVDANIPWGEDTLFTLEFRAEEGGRYALHTCNNKYLNANGKLQVVCNEDCLFSAEYHGGHLALRDRQGQYLSPIGSKAVLKSRSSSVTRDELFSLEDSLPQASFIAGLNLRYVSVKQGVDVTANQDEVGENETFQLEYDWSAHRWALRTTQDRYWCLSAGGGIQATGNRRCADALFELIWHGDGSLSFRANNGKFLATKRSGHLFATSESIEEIAKFYFYLINRPILVLKCEQGFVGYRTPGNLKLECNKATYETILVERAQKGLVHLKAHSGKYWRIEGESISVDADAPSDGFFLELREPTRICI
;
A
#
# COMPACT_ATOMS: atom_id res chain seq x y z
N ILE A 1 -27.14 12.68 9.21
CA ILE A 1 -26.87 11.80 8.05
C ILE A 1 -27.74 10.56 8.23
N SER A 2 -28.42 10.09 7.18
CA SER A 2 -29.15 8.82 7.21
C SER A 2 -28.61 7.91 6.11
N ILE A 3 -28.35 6.66 6.45
CA ILE A 3 -27.92 5.65 5.49
C ILE A 3 -29.18 4.99 4.92
N SER A 4 -29.14 4.63 3.65
CA SER A 4 -30.25 3.94 3.00
C SER A 4 -30.57 2.62 3.71
N GLU A 5 -31.86 2.39 3.98
CA GLU A 5 -32.34 1.14 4.60
C GLU A 5 -32.40 -0.04 3.62
N ASP A 6 -32.26 0.23 2.31
CA ASP A 6 -32.27 -0.79 1.24
C ASP A 6 -30.98 -1.65 1.17
N GLY A 7 -30.02 -1.41 2.08
CA GLY A 7 -28.74 -2.11 2.12
C GLY A 7 -27.76 -1.69 1.04
N SER A 8 -28.07 -0.67 0.22
CA SER A 8 -27.18 -0.22 -0.86
C SER A 8 -25.94 0.52 -0.36
N GLY A 9 -25.90 0.91 0.92
CA GLY A 9 -24.81 1.72 1.48
C GLY A 9 -24.77 3.18 1.01
N ARG A 10 -25.81 3.66 0.32
CA ARG A 10 -25.92 5.06 -0.12
C ARG A 10 -26.36 5.96 1.03
N TRP A 11 -25.94 7.22 0.97
CA TRP A 11 -26.10 8.20 2.02
C TRP A 11 -27.13 9.24 1.61
N ALA A 12 -28.00 9.62 2.54
CA ALA A 12 -28.86 10.78 2.40
C ALA A 12 -28.45 11.84 3.43
N LEU A 13 -28.26 13.06 2.92
CA LEU A 13 -27.76 14.19 3.70
C LEU A 13 -28.94 15.11 4.05
N LYS A 14 -29.41 15.03 5.31
CA LYS A 14 -30.51 15.85 5.82
C LYS A 14 -29.98 17.16 6.40
N ASN A 15 -30.54 18.28 5.98
CA ASN A 15 -30.32 19.57 6.59
C ASN A 15 -30.97 19.61 7.98
N GLU A 16 -30.21 19.87 9.03
CA GLU A 16 -30.69 19.80 10.42
C GLU A 16 -31.74 20.87 10.76
N SER A 17 -31.60 22.09 10.23
CA SER A 17 -32.50 23.19 10.57
C SER A 17 -33.84 23.12 9.82
N ARG A 18 -33.84 22.69 8.55
CA ARG A 18 -35.03 22.66 7.69
C ARG A 18 -35.66 21.27 7.56
N GLY A 19 -34.90 20.23 7.87
CA GLY A 19 -35.35 18.84 7.76
C GLY A 19 -35.50 18.29 6.34
N TYR A 20 -35.00 19.00 5.32
CA TYR A 20 -35.00 18.53 3.92
C TYR A 20 -33.70 17.80 3.56
N PHE A 21 -33.77 16.92 2.56
CA PHE A 21 -32.64 16.17 2.05
C PHE A 21 -31.98 16.88 0.86
N LEU A 22 -30.64 16.88 0.85
CA LEU A 22 -29.82 17.34 -0.26
C LEU A 22 -29.88 16.33 -1.39
N GLY A 23 -30.23 16.80 -2.57
CA GLY A 23 -30.18 16.03 -3.80
C GLY A 23 -29.61 16.84 -4.95
N GLY A 24 -29.36 16.15 -6.06
CA GLY A 24 -28.72 16.75 -7.22
C GLY A 24 -29.14 16.14 -8.54
N THR A 25 -29.09 16.97 -9.57
CA THR A 25 -28.97 16.56 -10.98
C THR A 25 -27.60 17.00 -11.48
N PRO A 26 -27.16 16.61 -12.70
CA PRO A 26 -25.87 17.04 -13.25
C PRO A 26 -25.65 18.56 -13.22
N ASP A 27 -26.72 19.35 -13.38
CA ASP A 27 -26.63 20.81 -13.50
C ASP A 27 -27.00 21.57 -12.22
N LYS A 28 -27.53 20.91 -11.18
CA LYS A 28 -28.11 21.61 -10.02
C LYS A 28 -28.11 20.77 -8.75
N LEU A 29 -27.74 21.41 -7.63
CA LEU A 29 -27.97 20.90 -6.27
C LEU A 29 -29.18 21.59 -5.64
N VAL A 30 -30.02 20.81 -4.96
CA VAL A 30 -31.24 21.29 -4.27
C VAL A 30 -31.39 20.61 -2.91
N CYS A 31 -32.01 21.29 -1.93
CA CYS A 31 -32.26 20.74 -0.60
C CYS A 31 -33.71 21.02 -0.16
N THR A 32 -34.65 20.34 -0.81
CA THR A 32 -36.10 20.57 -0.67
C THR A 32 -36.91 19.29 -0.48
N ALA A 33 -36.30 18.12 -0.64
CA ALA A 33 -36.99 16.84 -0.54
C ALA A 33 -37.33 16.51 0.93
N LYS A 34 -38.58 16.11 1.20
CA LYS A 34 -39.01 15.69 2.55
C LYS A 34 -38.59 14.26 2.88
N THR A 35 -38.42 13.44 1.86
CA THR A 35 -37.98 12.04 1.92
C THR A 35 -36.95 11.82 0.82
N PRO A 36 -35.88 11.04 1.06
CA PRO A 36 -34.85 10.83 0.05
C PRO A 36 -35.38 9.95 -1.10
N GLY A 37 -35.20 10.42 -2.33
CA GLY A 37 -35.36 9.64 -3.55
C GLY A 37 -34.01 9.38 -4.24
N ALA A 38 -34.04 8.91 -5.48
CA ALA A 38 -32.83 8.59 -6.24
C ALA A 38 -31.85 9.77 -6.36
N SER A 39 -32.35 11.00 -6.47
CA SER A 39 -31.54 12.21 -6.56
C SER A 39 -30.92 12.65 -5.23
N GLU A 40 -31.42 12.16 -4.09
CA GLU A 40 -30.94 12.51 -2.75
C GLU A 40 -30.01 11.44 -2.16
N PHE A 41 -29.81 10.34 -2.87
CA PHE A 41 -28.87 9.29 -2.49
C PHE A 41 -27.49 9.55 -3.12
N TRP A 42 -26.52 9.67 -2.23
CA TRP A 42 -25.13 9.94 -2.55
C TRP A 42 -24.28 8.72 -2.26
N THR A 43 -23.22 8.56 -3.05
CA THR A 43 -22.22 7.55 -2.79
C THR A 43 -20.98 8.19 -2.19
N VAL A 44 -20.46 7.61 -1.11
CA VAL A 44 -19.23 8.10 -0.47
C VAL A 44 -18.03 7.34 -1.02
N HIS A 45 -17.28 8.01 -1.88
CA HIS A 45 -15.98 7.54 -2.34
C HIS A 45 -14.88 8.08 -1.42
N LEU A 46 -14.12 7.18 -0.79
CA LEU A 46 -12.98 7.53 0.03
C LEU A 46 -11.94 8.25 -0.82
N ALA A 47 -11.55 9.45 -0.39
CA ALA A 47 -10.40 10.15 -0.96
C ALA A 47 -9.06 9.52 -0.55
N ALA A 48 -9.10 8.47 0.29
CA ALA A 48 -7.94 7.70 0.68
C ALA A 48 -7.29 7.04 -0.55
N ARG A 49 -5.99 6.80 -0.45
CA ARG A 49 -5.27 6.01 -1.45
C ARG A 49 -5.86 4.59 -1.47
N PRO A 50 -5.85 3.91 -2.63
CA PRO A 50 -6.43 2.58 -2.75
C PRO A 50 -5.75 1.59 -1.80
N GLN A 51 -4.43 1.68 -1.64
CA GLN A 51 -3.60 0.78 -0.84
C GLN A 51 -3.24 1.38 0.53
N VAL A 52 -3.64 0.71 1.60
CA VAL A 52 -3.62 1.20 2.99
C VAL A 52 -3.23 0.09 3.98
N ASN A 53 -2.94 0.48 5.20
CA ASN A 53 -2.95 -0.40 6.36
C ASN A 53 -4.25 -0.19 7.17
N LEU A 54 -4.86 -1.29 7.60
CA LEU A 54 -6.11 -1.28 8.35
C LEU A 54 -5.83 -1.52 9.84
N ARG A 55 -6.20 -0.57 10.71
CA ARG A 55 -5.99 -0.68 12.16
C ARG A 55 -7.30 -0.73 12.92
N SER A 56 -7.47 -1.72 13.79
CA SER A 56 -8.63 -1.80 14.70
C SER A 56 -8.46 -0.84 15.88
N ILE A 57 -9.51 -0.07 16.14
CA ILE A 57 -9.59 0.87 17.28
C ILE A 57 -9.83 0.14 18.60
N GLY A 58 -10.62 -0.94 18.58
CA GLY A 58 -10.88 -1.79 19.74
C GLY A 58 -9.63 -2.55 20.17
N ARG A 59 -8.98 -3.26 19.23
CA ARG A 59 -7.77 -4.07 19.54
C ARG A 59 -6.48 -3.27 19.63
N LYS A 60 -6.41 -2.08 19.02
CA LYS A 60 -5.15 -1.32 18.85
C LYS A 60 -4.09 -2.16 18.15
N ARG A 61 -4.50 -2.86 17.09
CA ARG A 61 -3.69 -3.77 16.28
C ARG A 61 -4.01 -3.59 14.81
N PHE A 62 -3.06 -3.94 13.96
CA PHE A 62 -3.18 -3.90 12.51
C PHE A 62 -3.71 -5.23 11.99
N ALA A 63 -4.49 -5.14 10.92
CA ALA A 63 -4.87 -6.30 10.13
C ALA A 63 -3.66 -6.79 9.33
N HIS A 64 -3.58 -8.10 9.12
CA HIS A 64 -2.64 -8.72 8.22
C HIS A 64 -3.19 -10.05 7.68
N LEU A 65 -2.69 -10.50 6.54
CA LEU A 65 -3.00 -11.79 5.94
C LEU A 65 -2.45 -12.91 6.83
N SER A 66 -3.27 -13.92 7.13
CA SER A 66 -2.84 -15.07 7.93
C SER A 66 -1.74 -15.88 7.23
N GLU A 67 -0.93 -16.62 7.99
CA GLU A 67 0.08 -17.54 7.44
C GLU A 67 -0.51 -18.58 6.47
N SER A 68 -1.75 -19.00 6.73
CA SER A 68 -2.52 -19.92 5.88
C SER A 68 -3.07 -19.27 4.60
N GLN A 69 -2.93 -17.95 4.44
CA GLN A 69 -3.32 -17.18 3.27
C GLN A 69 -4.83 -17.28 2.90
N ASP A 70 -5.68 -17.54 3.90
CA ASP A 70 -7.13 -17.74 3.74
C ASP A 70 -8.00 -16.92 4.69
N GLU A 71 -7.38 -16.19 5.63
CA GLU A 71 -8.04 -15.33 6.62
C GLU A 71 -7.29 -14.01 6.78
N ILE A 72 -7.96 -13.02 7.38
CA ILE A 72 -7.32 -11.78 7.85
C ILE A 72 -7.36 -11.79 9.38
N HIS A 73 -6.20 -11.69 10.01
CA HIS A 73 -6.06 -11.59 11.47
C HIS A 73 -5.78 -10.14 11.86
N VAL A 74 -6.22 -9.70 13.04
CA VAL A 74 -6.07 -8.31 13.51
C VAL A 74 -5.38 -8.26 14.87
N ASP A 75 -4.14 -8.73 14.89
CA ASP A 75 -3.27 -8.83 16.06
C ASP A 75 -1.84 -8.34 15.82
N ALA A 76 -1.50 -7.87 14.61
CA ALA A 76 -0.20 -7.30 14.30
C ALA A 76 0.06 -6.00 15.09
N ASN A 77 1.24 -5.89 15.71
CA ASN A 77 1.60 -4.70 16.50
C ASN A 77 1.94 -3.50 15.63
N ILE A 78 2.56 -3.75 14.47
CA ILE A 78 2.98 -2.78 13.48
C ILE A 78 2.62 -3.29 12.07
N PRO A 79 2.35 -2.41 11.10
CA PRO A 79 2.02 -2.82 9.74
C PRO A 79 3.31 -3.09 8.94
N TRP A 80 3.99 -4.20 9.24
CA TRP A 80 5.26 -4.58 8.60
C TRP A 80 5.07 -5.77 7.67
N GLY A 81 5.77 -5.77 6.53
CA GLY A 81 5.66 -6.82 5.53
C GLY A 81 4.53 -6.59 4.52
N GLU A 82 4.47 -7.48 3.55
CA GLU A 82 3.47 -7.47 2.47
C GLU A 82 2.08 -7.92 2.91
N ASP A 83 2.00 -8.74 3.96
CA ASP A 83 0.76 -9.27 4.54
C ASP A 83 -0.13 -8.20 5.17
N THR A 84 0.43 -7.04 5.52
CA THR A 84 -0.31 -5.90 6.08
C THR A 84 -0.87 -4.95 5.02
N LEU A 85 -0.61 -5.20 3.73
CA LEU A 85 -1.11 -4.40 2.62
C LEU A 85 -2.55 -4.80 2.26
N PHE A 86 -3.46 -3.83 2.31
CA PHE A 86 -4.83 -4.00 1.82
C PHE A 86 -5.16 -2.95 0.78
N THR A 87 -5.98 -3.33 -0.19
CA THR A 87 -6.61 -2.40 -1.11
C THR A 87 -8.10 -2.29 -0.77
N LEU A 88 -8.58 -1.07 -0.47
CA LEU A 88 -10.01 -0.81 -0.40
C LEU A 88 -10.51 -0.48 -1.82
N GLU A 89 -11.15 -1.46 -2.44
CA GLU A 89 -11.68 -1.33 -3.79
C GLU A 89 -13.07 -0.71 -3.79
N PHE A 90 -13.23 0.44 -4.44
CA PHE A 90 -14.54 1.03 -4.62
C PHE A 90 -15.28 0.43 -5.83
N ARG A 91 -16.43 -0.19 -5.57
CA ARG A 91 -17.30 -0.83 -6.58
C ARG A 91 -18.46 0.08 -6.95
N ALA A 92 -18.19 1.04 -7.83
CA ALA A 92 -19.17 2.06 -8.25
C ALA A 92 -20.46 1.45 -8.82
N GLU A 93 -20.33 0.47 -9.73
CA GLU A 93 -21.46 -0.21 -10.39
C GLU A 93 -22.26 -1.10 -9.43
N GLU A 94 -21.72 -1.44 -8.26
CA GLU A 94 -22.36 -2.30 -7.26
C GLU A 94 -22.91 -1.47 -6.10
N GLY A 95 -23.43 -0.28 -6.42
CA GLY A 95 -24.05 0.62 -5.44
C GLY A 95 -23.07 1.45 -4.62
N GLY A 96 -21.78 1.46 -4.97
CA GLY A 96 -20.77 2.23 -4.26
C GLY A 96 -20.26 1.57 -2.99
N ARG A 97 -20.23 0.24 -2.97
CA ARG A 97 -19.70 -0.57 -1.87
C ARG A 97 -18.19 -0.73 -2.00
N TYR A 98 -17.56 -1.23 -0.95
CA TYR A 98 -16.13 -1.52 -0.89
C TYR A 98 -15.89 -3.03 -0.80
N ALA A 99 -14.87 -3.50 -1.50
CA ALA A 99 -14.29 -4.81 -1.27
C ALA A 99 -12.92 -4.64 -0.59
N LEU A 100 -12.63 -5.48 0.41
CA LEU A 100 -11.31 -5.52 1.05
C LEU A 100 -10.44 -6.55 0.34
N HIS A 101 -9.48 -6.08 -0.45
CA HIS A 101 -8.63 -6.88 -1.30
C HIS A 101 -7.22 -7.02 -0.69
N THR A 102 -6.76 -8.25 -0.54
CA THR A 102 -5.52 -8.61 0.16
C THR A 102 -4.33 -8.73 -0.78
N CYS A 103 -3.10 -8.74 -0.24
CA CYS A 103 -1.86 -8.81 -1.03
C CYS A 103 -1.70 -10.09 -1.87
N ASN A 104 -2.38 -11.18 -1.52
CA ASN A 104 -2.39 -12.42 -2.31
C ASN A 104 -3.52 -12.45 -3.38
N ASN A 105 -4.07 -11.28 -3.70
CA ASN A 105 -5.08 -11.08 -4.73
C ASN A 105 -6.39 -11.84 -4.46
N LYS A 106 -6.86 -11.80 -3.20
CA LYS A 106 -8.16 -12.34 -2.77
C LYS A 106 -8.97 -11.33 -1.98
N TYR A 107 -10.29 -11.49 -1.99
CA TYR A 107 -11.27 -10.62 -1.34
C TYR A 107 -11.78 -11.22 -0.03
N LEU A 108 -11.94 -10.38 0.99
CA LEU A 108 -12.59 -10.80 2.24
C LEU A 108 -14.09 -11.04 2.02
N ASN A 109 -14.55 -12.24 2.35
CA ASN A 109 -15.97 -12.54 2.50
C ASN A 109 -16.45 -12.22 3.92
N ALA A 110 -17.72 -11.82 4.07
CA ALA A 110 -18.37 -11.53 5.35
C ALA A 110 -18.23 -12.68 6.38
N ASN A 111 -18.10 -13.93 5.95
CA ASN A 111 -17.89 -15.07 6.84
C ASN A 111 -16.47 -15.17 7.45
N GLY A 112 -15.51 -14.36 6.98
CA GLY A 112 -14.12 -14.32 7.43
C GLY A 112 -13.10 -15.06 6.56
N LYS A 113 -13.55 -15.71 5.48
CA LYS A 113 -12.68 -16.40 4.52
C LYS A 113 -12.36 -15.53 3.30
N LEU A 114 -11.25 -15.81 2.66
CA LEU A 114 -10.83 -15.15 1.42
C LEU A 114 -11.36 -15.86 0.17
N GLN A 115 -11.79 -15.08 -0.82
CA GLN A 115 -12.33 -15.54 -2.11
C GLN A 115 -11.48 -15.00 -3.27
N VAL A 116 -11.29 -15.81 -4.31
CA VAL A 116 -10.59 -15.36 -5.53
C VAL A 116 -11.44 -14.39 -6.33
N VAL A 117 -12.75 -14.65 -6.40
CA VAL A 117 -13.71 -13.80 -7.11
C VAL A 117 -14.49 -12.98 -6.09
N CYS A 118 -14.53 -11.66 -6.29
CA CYS A 118 -15.38 -10.77 -5.50
C CYS A 118 -16.85 -11.05 -5.82
N ASN A 119 -17.62 -11.45 -4.82
CA ASN A 119 -19.06 -11.66 -4.93
C ASN A 119 -19.81 -10.74 -3.95
N GLU A 120 -21.14 -10.81 -3.93
CA GLU A 120 -21.99 -9.98 -3.07
C GLU A 120 -21.67 -10.05 -1.58
N ASP A 121 -21.19 -11.19 -1.09
CA ASP A 121 -20.79 -11.37 0.31
C ASP A 121 -19.39 -10.82 0.60
N CYS A 122 -18.68 -10.30 -0.40
CA CYS A 122 -17.40 -9.60 -0.25
C CYS A 122 -17.53 -8.07 -0.25
N LEU A 123 -18.78 -7.56 -0.31
CA LEU A 123 -19.08 -6.14 -0.46
C LEU A 123 -19.59 -5.55 0.84
N PHE A 124 -18.97 -4.44 1.22
CA PHE A 124 -19.24 -3.73 2.46
C PHE A 124 -19.56 -2.26 2.18
N SER A 125 -20.64 -1.77 2.76
CA SER A 125 -20.91 -0.34 2.82
C SER A 125 -20.00 0.32 3.87
N ALA A 126 -19.45 1.49 3.54
CA ALA A 126 -18.63 2.27 4.45
C ALA A 126 -19.51 3.21 5.26
N GLU A 127 -19.34 3.19 6.59
CA GLU A 127 -19.98 4.11 7.54
C GLU A 127 -18.91 4.82 8.37
N TYR A 128 -19.15 6.09 8.72
CA TYR A 128 -18.24 6.87 9.58
C TYR A 128 -18.85 7.15 10.94
N HIS A 129 -18.09 6.81 11.98
CA HIS A 129 -18.46 6.99 13.39
C HIS A 129 -17.29 7.61 14.13
N GLY A 130 -17.43 8.87 14.55
CA GLY A 130 -16.38 9.58 15.29
C GLY A 130 -15.03 9.68 14.55
N GLY A 131 -15.06 9.78 13.21
CA GLY A 131 -13.85 9.84 12.37
C GLY A 131 -13.24 8.46 12.04
N HIS A 132 -13.86 7.37 12.47
CA HIS A 132 -13.43 6.00 12.19
C HIS A 132 -14.38 5.31 11.21
N LEU A 133 -13.82 4.39 10.43
CA LEU A 133 -14.53 3.59 9.45
C LEU A 133 -15.16 2.37 10.12
N ALA A 134 -16.43 2.10 9.82
CA ALA A 134 -17.08 0.82 10.02
C ALA A 134 -17.49 0.25 8.65
N LEU A 135 -17.38 -1.07 8.48
CA LEU A 135 -17.68 -1.76 7.23
C LEU A 135 -18.86 -2.71 7.46
N ARG A 136 -19.97 -2.46 6.77
CA ARG A 136 -21.24 -3.17 6.98
C ARG A 136 -21.62 -4.00 5.77
N ASP A 137 -21.87 -5.29 5.97
CA ASP A 137 -22.28 -6.22 4.93
C ASP A 137 -23.75 -6.06 4.50
N ARG A 138 -24.17 -6.87 3.52
CA ARG A 138 -25.54 -6.84 2.98
C ARG A 138 -26.61 -7.31 3.98
N GLN A 139 -26.25 -8.08 5.00
CA GLN A 139 -27.16 -8.49 6.08
C GLN A 139 -27.24 -7.42 7.17
N GLY A 140 -26.52 -6.31 7.01
CA GLY A 140 -26.49 -5.21 7.93
C GLY A 140 -25.60 -5.45 9.15
N GLN A 141 -24.75 -6.47 9.12
CA GLN A 141 -23.77 -6.76 10.16
C GLN A 141 -22.44 -6.09 9.86
N TYR A 142 -21.67 -5.76 10.90
CA TYR A 142 -20.40 -5.05 10.81
C TYR A 142 -19.22 -6.00 10.94
N LEU A 143 -18.17 -5.73 10.17
CA LEU A 143 -16.87 -6.35 10.32
C LEU A 143 -16.28 -6.00 11.69
N SER A 144 -15.83 -7.02 12.40
CA SER A 144 -15.05 -6.86 13.62
C SER A 144 -14.03 -8.00 13.75
N PRO A 145 -12.93 -7.78 14.48
CA PRO A 145 -12.01 -8.86 14.79
C PRO A 145 -12.60 -9.84 15.82
N ILE A 146 -12.77 -11.12 15.49
CA ILE A 146 -13.47 -12.12 16.33
C ILE A 146 -12.55 -13.24 16.84
N GLY A 147 -12.77 -13.66 18.09
CA GLY A 147 -12.11 -14.82 18.69
C GLY A 147 -10.66 -14.57 19.11
N SER A 148 -9.97 -15.63 19.53
CA SER A 148 -8.57 -15.59 20.00
C SER A 148 -7.58 -15.25 18.89
N LYS A 149 -7.85 -15.70 17.67
CA LYS A 149 -7.06 -15.40 16.46
C LYS A 149 -7.39 -14.04 15.82
N ALA A 150 -8.31 -13.30 16.42
CA ALA A 150 -8.73 -12.00 15.90
C ALA A 150 -9.17 -11.96 14.42
N VAL A 151 -9.85 -13.02 13.96
CA VAL A 151 -10.28 -13.16 12.55
C VAL A 151 -11.28 -12.07 12.20
N LEU A 152 -10.98 -11.28 11.16
CA LEU A 152 -11.84 -10.22 10.67
C LEU A 152 -13.04 -10.81 9.94
N LYS A 153 -14.25 -10.63 10.47
CA LYS A 153 -15.50 -11.10 9.84
C LYS A 153 -16.72 -10.33 10.33
N SER A 154 -17.83 -10.46 9.62
CA SER A 154 -19.10 -9.88 10.02
C SER A 154 -19.74 -10.65 11.16
N ARG A 155 -20.26 -9.92 12.15
CA ARG A 155 -21.01 -10.55 13.27
C ARG A 155 -21.97 -9.61 13.97
N SER A 156 -21.55 -8.38 14.24
CA SER A 156 -22.26 -7.45 15.11
C SER A 156 -23.35 -6.69 14.35
N SER A 157 -24.51 -6.45 14.93
CA SER A 157 -25.57 -5.61 14.33
C SER A 157 -25.48 -4.13 14.78
N SER A 158 -24.50 -3.80 15.62
CA SER A 158 -24.27 -2.46 16.16
C SER A 158 -22.80 -2.09 16.07
N VAL A 159 -22.50 -0.81 15.90
CA VAL A 159 -21.14 -0.28 15.90
C VAL A 159 -20.71 0.05 17.32
N THR A 160 -19.71 -0.66 17.82
CA THR A 160 -18.95 -0.32 19.03
C THR A 160 -17.49 -0.09 18.66
N ARG A 161 -16.59 0.08 19.66
CA ARG A 161 -15.16 0.26 19.38
C ARG A 161 -14.53 -0.90 18.60
N ASP A 162 -15.10 -2.10 18.67
CA ASP A 162 -14.55 -3.29 18.02
C ASP A 162 -14.82 -3.33 16.50
N GLU A 163 -15.87 -2.63 16.05
CA GLU A 163 -16.24 -2.48 14.63
C GLU A 163 -15.58 -1.25 13.97
N LEU A 164 -14.80 -0.47 14.72
CA LEU A 164 -14.18 0.75 14.24
C LEU A 164 -12.73 0.51 13.80
N PHE A 165 -12.39 1.08 12.65
CA PHE A 165 -11.07 1.03 12.05
C PHE A 165 -10.56 2.41 11.64
N SER A 166 -9.24 2.59 11.69
CA SER A 166 -8.56 3.68 11.00
C SER A 166 -7.83 3.13 9.77
N LEU A 167 -7.82 3.93 8.70
CA LEU A 167 -7.02 3.70 7.52
C LEU A 167 -5.73 4.53 7.65
N GLU A 168 -4.59 3.86 7.63
CA GLU A 168 -3.27 4.49 7.63
C GLU A 168 -2.62 4.32 6.25
N ASP A 169 -1.85 5.30 5.80
CA ASP A 169 -1.10 5.20 4.54
C ASP A 169 -0.11 4.04 4.64
N SER A 170 -0.14 3.12 3.65
CA SER A 170 0.88 2.08 3.55
C SER A 170 2.18 2.67 3.04
N LEU A 171 3.08 3.01 3.95
CA LEU A 171 4.41 3.55 3.63
C LEU A 171 5.26 2.49 2.90
N PRO A 172 6.19 2.92 2.02
CA PRO A 172 7.01 2.00 1.26
C PRO A 172 7.96 1.27 2.19
N GLN A 173 7.99 -0.05 2.08
CA GLN A 173 8.98 -0.89 2.76
C GLN A 173 9.85 -1.52 1.70
N ALA A 174 11.17 -1.35 1.82
CA ALA A 174 12.10 -1.74 0.78
C ALA A 174 13.24 -2.60 1.32
N SER A 175 13.85 -3.33 0.40
CA SER A 175 15.15 -3.97 0.61
C SER A 175 16.13 -3.46 -0.43
N PHE A 176 17.41 -3.55 -0.10
CA PHE A 176 18.50 -3.03 -0.93
C PHE A 176 19.55 -4.11 -1.14
N ILE A 177 20.01 -4.29 -2.36
CA ILE A 177 21.16 -5.13 -2.69
C ILE A 177 22.37 -4.22 -2.92
N ALA A 178 23.51 -4.48 -2.27
CA ALA A 178 24.74 -3.74 -2.54
C ALA A 178 25.39 -4.16 -3.88
N GLY A 179 25.79 -3.19 -4.71
CA GLY A 179 26.41 -3.45 -6.02
C GLY A 179 27.71 -4.25 -5.91
N LEU A 180 28.54 -3.97 -4.91
CA LEU A 180 29.84 -4.63 -4.70
C LEU A 180 29.77 -6.16 -4.61
N ASN A 181 28.83 -6.69 -3.83
CA ASN A 181 28.81 -8.12 -3.48
C ASN A 181 27.47 -8.81 -3.76
N LEU A 182 26.49 -8.07 -4.27
CA LEU A 182 25.14 -8.54 -4.58
C LEU A 182 24.42 -9.18 -3.39
N ARG A 183 24.74 -8.74 -2.16
CA ARG A 183 24.07 -9.18 -0.93
C ARG A 183 23.04 -8.16 -0.47
N TYR A 184 22.00 -8.65 0.19
CA TYR A 184 21.00 -7.80 0.83
C TYR A 184 21.58 -7.08 2.05
N VAL A 185 21.24 -5.80 2.14
CA VAL A 185 21.52 -4.95 3.29
C VAL A 185 20.64 -5.37 4.47
N SER A 186 21.24 -5.50 5.64
CA SER A 186 20.68 -6.15 6.81
C SER A 186 21.14 -5.50 8.11
N VAL A 187 20.29 -5.57 9.13
CA VAL A 187 20.60 -5.25 10.54
C VAL A 187 20.68 -6.50 11.42
N LYS A 188 20.77 -7.70 10.83
CA LYS A 188 20.75 -8.98 11.55
C LYS A 188 21.99 -9.22 12.43
N GLN A 189 23.15 -8.66 12.06
CA GLN A 189 24.42 -8.88 12.74
C GLN A 189 24.70 -7.91 13.90
N GLY A 190 23.71 -7.11 14.31
CA GLY A 190 23.82 -6.18 15.42
C GLY A 190 23.49 -4.75 15.02
N VAL A 191 24.20 -3.79 15.59
CA VAL A 191 23.88 -2.36 15.39
C VAL A 191 24.38 -1.81 14.05
N ASP A 192 25.44 -2.38 13.48
CA ASP A 192 25.98 -1.93 12.20
C ASP A 192 25.12 -2.44 11.05
N VAL A 193 24.87 -1.57 10.07
CA VAL A 193 24.18 -1.96 8.84
C VAL A 193 25.19 -2.62 7.90
N THR A 194 24.85 -3.82 7.40
CA THR A 194 25.76 -4.67 6.62
C THR A 194 25.07 -5.30 5.41
N ALA A 195 25.74 -5.37 4.26
CA ALA A 195 25.30 -6.13 3.09
C ALA A 195 25.94 -7.52 3.08
N ASN A 196 25.23 -8.53 3.59
CA ASN A 196 25.77 -9.89 3.75
C ASN A 196 24.74 -11.02 3.62
N GLN A 197 23.43 -10.73 3.54
CA GLN A 197 22.41 -11.76 3.44
C GLN A 197 22.09 -12.15 1.98
N ASP A 198 21.63 -13.38 1.79
CA ASP A 198 21.19 -13.92 0.49
C ASP A 198 19.68 -13.79 0.26
N GLU A 199 18.91 -13.60 1.33
CA GLU A 199 17.45 -13.57 1.31
C GLU A 199 16.93 -12.33 2.05
N VAL A 200 15.70 -11.93 1.72
CA VAL A 200 15.01 -10.82 2.39
C VAL A 200 14.09 -11.37 3.47
N GLY A 201 14.34 -10.98 4.71
CA GLY A 201 13.38 -11.11 5.81
C GLY A 201 13.09 -9.77 6.48
N GLU A 202 12.68 -9.84 7.74
CA GLU A 202 12.37 -8.66 8.56
C GLU A 202 13.57 -7.72 8.76
N ASN A 203 14.78 -8.27 8.89
CA ASN A 203 16.00 -7.50 9.14
C ASN A 203 16.61 -6.89 7.87
N GLU A 204 16.11 -7.28 6.70
CA GLU A 204 16.52 -6.79 5.38
C GLU A 204 15.43 -5.89 4.76
N THR A 205 14.30 -5.74 5.45
CA THR A 205 13.21 -4.86 5.09
C THR A 205 13.32 -3.59 5.93
N PHE A 206 13.16 -2.43 5.30
CA PHE A 206 13.22 -1.13 5.95
C PHE A 206 12.04 -0.28 5.51
N GLN A 207 11.35 0.37 6.44
CA GLN A 207 10.31 1.33 6.11
C GLN A 207 10.93 2.67 5.75
N LEU A 208 10.61 3.19 4.58
CA LEU A 208 11.09 4.45 4.06
C LEU A 208 10.13 5.57 4.45
N GLU A 209 10.63 6.51 5.25
CA GLU A 209 9.87 7.66 5.73
C GLU A 209 10.45 8.94 5.16
N TYR A 210 9.67 9.62 4.31
CA TYR A 210 10.10 10.86 3.68
C TYR A 210 9.97 12.05 4.64
N ASP A 211 11.02 12.85 4.69
CA ASP A 211 11.02 14.15 5.33
C ASP A 211 10.79 15.24 4.26
N TRP A 212 9.58 15.81 4.26
CA TRP A 212 9.17 16.85 3.31
C TRP A 212 9.97 18.15 3.44
N SER A 213 10.57 18.42 4.60
CA SER A 213 11.36 19.63 4.80
C SER A 213 12.77 19.47 4.21
N ALA A 214 13.40 18.32 4.48
CA ALA A 214 14.76 18.03 4.05
C ALA A 214 14.84 17.39 2.67
N HIS A 215 13.71 16.93 2.11
CA HIS A 215 13.64 16.16 0.88
C HIS A 215 14.52 14.89 0.92
N ARG A 216 14.56 14.24 2.09
CA ARG A 216 15.40 13.06 2.37
C ARG A 216 14.57 11.96 3.05
N TRP A 217 15.14 10.76 3.09
CA TRP A 217 14.49 9.56 3.60
C TRP A 217 15.14 9.08 4.89
N ALA A 218 14.33 8.73 5.87
CA ALA A 218 14.75 7.91 7.00
C ALA A 218 14.43 6.44 6.71
N LEU A 219 15.33 5.54 7.08
CA LEU A 219 15.14 4.09 6.96
C LEU A 219 14.90 3.51 8.34
N ARG A 220 13.65 3.17 8.65
CA ARG A 220 13.24 2.57 9.91
C ARG A 220 13.36 1.05 9.83
N THR A 221 13.69 0.40 10.94
CA THR A 221 13.73 -1.06 11.11
C THR A 221 12.48 -1.57 11.82
N THR A 222 12.27 -2.88 11.84
CA THR A 222 11.20 -3.53 12.62
C THR A 222 11.26 -3.22 14.11
N GLN A 223 12.46 -2.94 14.64
CA GLN A 223 12.70 -2.62 16.05
C GLN A 223 12.53 -1.13 16.36
N ASP A 224 11.91 -0.37 15.46
CA ASP A 224 11.67 1.06 15.60
C ASP A 224 12.96 1.89 15.77
N ARG A 225 14.02 1.44 15.09
CA ARG A 225 15.29 2.16 14.99
C ARG A 225 15.50 2.68 13.58
N TYR A 226 16.23 3.78 13.48
CA TYR A 226 16.61 4.36 12.20
C TYR A 226 18.07 4.10 11.90
N TRP A 227 18.36 3.88 10.62
CA TRP A 227 19.72 4.01 10.11
C TRP A 227 20.24 5.40 10.44
N CYS A 228 21.48 5.49 10.91
CA CYS A 228 22.09 6.72 11.36
C CYS A 228 23.57 6.72 11.00
N LEU A 229 24.05 7.85 10.49
CA LEU A 229 25.47 8.12 10.31
C LEU A 229 26.12 8.28 11.69
N SER A 230 27.14 7.47 11.96
CA SER A 230 27.98 7.60 13.15
C SER A 230 29.14 8.57 12.91
N ALA A 231 29.75 9.06 14.00
CA ALA A 231 30.91 9.96 13.94
C ALA A 231 32.11 9.37 13.16
N GLY A 232 32.27 8.04 13.16
CA GLY A 232 33.30 7.33 12.39
C GLY A 232 32.94 7.10 10.91
N GLY A 233 31.80 7.62 10.45
CA GLY A 233 31.30 7.44 9.09
C GLY A 233 30.55 6.12 8.85
N GLY A 234 30.51 5.20 9.81
CA GLY A 234 29.76 3.94 9.70
C GLY A 234 28.26 4.18 9.82
N ILE A 235 27.45 3.34 9.16
CA ILE A 235 25.99 3.41 9.25
C ILE A 235 25.48 2.39 10.27
N GLN A 236 24.68 2.85 11.23
CA GLN A 236 24.18 2.04 12.33
C GLN A 236 22.67 2.19 12.50
N ALA A 237 21.96 1.11 12.83
CA ALA A 237 20.54 1.10 13.13
C ALA A 237 20.25 1.38 14.61
N THR A 238 20.77 2.50 15.13
CA THR A 238 20.64 2.89 16.55
C THR A 238 19.79 4.14 16.76
N GLY A 239 19.46 4.86 15.68
CA GLY A 239 18.70 6.11 15.74
C GLY A 239 17.33 5.90 16.39
N ASN A 240 16.97 6.74 17.35
CA ASN A 240 15.67 6.71 18.03
C ASN A 240 14.70 7.81 17.57
N ARG A 241 15.15 8.64 16.63
CA ARG A 241 14.37 9.73 16.05
C ARG A 241 14.93 10.10 14.69
N ARG A 242 14.10 10.69 13.85
CA ARG A 242 14.52 11.33 12.61
C ARG A 242 15.31 12.59 12.96
N CYS A 243 16.57 12.60 12.57
CA CYS A 243 17.50 13.72 12.70
C CYS A 243 18.38 13.77 11.46
N ALA A 244 19.20 14.81 11.31
CA ALA A 244 19.99 15.01 10.11
C ALA A 244 20.86 13.78 9.75
N ASP A 245 21.45 13.12 10.74
CA ASP A 245 22.28 11.92 10.54
C ASP A 245 21.48 10.65 10.25
N ALA A 246 20.17 10.65 10.53
CA ALA A 246 19.26 9.55 10.18
C ALA A 246 18.52 9.77 8.86
N LEU A 247 18.90 10.81 8.11
CA LEU A 247 18.30 11.17 6.83
C LEU A 247 19.30 11.00 5.69
N PHE A 248 18.85 10.30 4.65
CA PHE A 248 19.63 9.98 3.46
C PHE A 248 18.88 10.44 2.22
N GLU A 249 19.62 10.99 1.27
CA GLU A 249 19.07 11.25 -0.06
C GLU A 249 19.25 10.01 -0.93
N LEU A 250 18.20 9.62 -1.64
CA LEU A 250 18.23 8.53 -2.61
C LEU A 250 18.39 9.14 -4.00
N ILE A 251 19.51 8.84 -4.65
CA ILE A 251 19.87 9.37 -5.97
C ILE A 251 19.76 8.23 -6.96
N TRP A 252 18.75 8.32 -7.83
CA TRP A 252 18.44 7.32 -8.86
C TRP A 252 19.24 7.58 -10.14
N HIS A 253 19.82 6.54 -10.71
CA HIS A 253 20.73 6.65 -11.87
C HIS A 253 20.08 6.27 -13.20
N GLY A 254 18.83 5.80 -13.20
CA GLY A 254 18.09 5.37 -14.39
C GLY A 254 18.50 4.00 -14.96
N ASP A 255 19.53 3.36 -14.41
CA ASP A 255 19.99 2.01 -14.75
C ASP A 255 19.48 0.94 -13.75
N GLY A 256 18.49 1.30 -12.93
CA GLY A 256 17.97 0.48 -11.83
C GLY A 256 18.80 0.53 -10.55
N SER A 257 19.98 1.17 -10.56
CA SER A 257 20.76 1.42 -9.37
C SER A 257 20.47 2.80 -8.76
N LEU A 258 20.72 2.90 -7.47
CA LEU A 258 20.69 4.14 -6.71
C LEU A 258 21.90 4.26 -5.79
N SER A 259 22.17 5.48 -5.33
CA SER A 259 23.14 5.75 -4.27
C SER A 259 22.51 6.51 -3.13
N PHE A 260 22.95 6.23 -1.91
CA PHE A 260 22.56 7.01 -0.73
C PHE A 260 23.60 8.09 -0.47
N ARG A 261 23.18 9.35 -0.35
CA ARG A 261 24.01 10.43 0.16
C ARG A 261 23.65 10.73 1.62
N ALA A 262 24.63 10.65 2.51
CA ALA A 262 24.45 10.90 3.93
C ALA A 262 24.63 12.39 4.28
N ASN A 263 24.39 12.71 5.55
CA ASN A 263 24.46 14.08 6.07
C ASN A 263 25.84 14.74 5.98
N ASN A 264 26.92 13.94 5.95
CA ASN A 264 28.28 14.43 5.73
C ASN A 264 28.61 14.73 4.26
N GLY A 265 27.61 14.66 3.37
CA GLY A 265 27.75 14.92 1.93
C GLY A 265 28.35 13.76 1.13
N LYS A 266 28.78 12.68 1.79
CA LYS A 266 29.41 11.51 1.15
C LYS A 266 28.37 10.43 0.82
N PHE A 267 28.70 9.61 -0.18
CA PHE A 267 27.91 8.44 -0.53
C PHE A 267 28.23 7.26 0.38
N LEU A 268 27.21 6.46 0.69
CA LEU A 268 27.39 5.18 1.37
C LEU A 268 28.14 4.23 0.44
N ALA A 269 29.23 3.68 0.94
CA ALA A 269 30.01 2.64 0.31
C ALA A 269 29.94 1.35 1.12
N THR A 270 29.82 0.24 0.42
CA THR A 270 29.91 -1.11 0.99
C THR A 270 31.36 -1.53 1.05
N LYS A 271 31.86 -1.90 2.23
CA LYS A 271 33.20 -2.49 2.39
C LYS A 271 33.19 -3.96 1.97
N ARG A 272 34.37 -4.55 1.73
CA ARG A 272 34.50 -6.01 1.46
C ARG A 272 33.90 -6.89 2.56
N SER A 273 33.88 -6.39 3.79
CA SER A 273 33.25 -7.03 4.95
C SER A 273 31.71 -6.91 4.97
N GLY A 274 31.10 -6.20 4.02
CA GLY A 274 29.66 -5.92 3.97
C GLY A 274 29.23 -4.65 4.71
N HIS A 275 29.99 -4.15 5.69
CA HIS A 275 29.64 -2.93 6.42
C HIS A 275 29.46 -1.70 5.51
N LEU A 276 28.43 -0.89 5.80
CA LEU A 276 28.16 0.36 5.08
C LEU A 276 28.80 1.56 5.79
N PHE A 277 29.49 2.41 5.01
CA PHE A 277 30.16 3.61 5.49
C PHE A 277 29.94 4.79 4.53
N ALA A 278 29.55 5.96 5.03
CA ALA A 278 29.45 7.20 4.25
C ALA A 278 30.84 7.82 4.01
N THR A 279 31.58 7.24 3.07
CA THR A 279 33.00 7.57 2.81
C THR A 279 33.31 7.87 1.35
N SER A 280 32.45 7.47 0.42
CA SER A 280 32.71 7.65 -1.01
C SER A 280 32.37 9.08 -1.46
N GLU A 281 33.23 9.65 -2.30
CA GLU A 281 33.04 10.99 -2.89
C GLU A 281 32.53 10.91 -4.32
N SER A 282 32.63 9.73 -4.94
CA SER A 282 32.15 9.39 -6.28
C SER A 282 31.09 8.27 -6.22
N ILE A 283 30.28 8.16 -7.27
CA ILE A 283 29.35 7.04 -7.46
C ILE A 283 30.10 5.95 -8.22
N GLU A 284 30.64 5.01 -7.48
CA GLU A 284 31.29 3.79 -7.99
C GLU A 284 30.45 2.56 -7.62
N GLU A 285 30.83 1.37 -8.11
CA GLU A 285 30.09 0.13 -7.84
C GLU A 285 29.90 -0.15 -6.34
N ILE A 286 30.89 0.22 -5.52
CA ILE A 286 30.81 0.11 -4.05
C ILE A 286 29.73 0.98 -3.43
N ALA A 287 29.32 2.05 -4.11
CA ALA A 287 28.32 3.02 -3.68
C ALA A 287 26.98 2.88 -4.43
N LYS A 288 26.83 1.84 -5.24
CA LYS A 288 25.57 1.48 -5.91
C LYS A 288 24.78 0.49 -5.08
N PHE A 289 23.47 0.64 -5.11
CA PHE A 289 22.50 -0.26 -4.50
C PHE A 289 21.35 -0.50 -5.48
N TYR A 290 20.72 -1.66 -5.42
CA TYR A 290 19.52 -1.98 -6.19
C TYR A 290 18.32 -2.08 -5.25
N PHE A 291 17.19 -1.55 -5.68
CA PHE A 291 15.99 -1.38 -4.85
C PHE A 291 14.92 -2.43 -5.16
N TYR A 292 14.29 -2.97 -4.12
CA TYR A 292 13.00 -3.65 -4.24
C TYR A 292 11.98 -3.05 -3.29
N LEU A 293 10.79 -2.76 -3.80
CA LEU A 293 9.62 -2.44 -3.00
C LEU A 293 8.99 -3.74 -2.49
N ILE A 294 9.14 -4.01 -1.20
CA ILE A 294 8.81 -5.30 -0.58
C ILE A 294 7.31 -5.42 -0.32
N ASN A 295 6.71 -4.41 0.33
CA ASN A 295 5.31 -4.45 0.71
C ASN A 295 4.36 -4.05 -0.44
N ARG A 296 4.73 -4.34 -1.69
CA ARG A 296 3.91 -4.21 -2.90
C ARG A 296 4.09 -5.42 -3.82
N PRO A 297 3.75 -6.65 -3.37
CA PRO A 297 3.68 -7.79 -4.28
C PRO A 297 2.59 -7.62 -5.33
N ILE A 298 1.60 -6.77 -5.01
CA ILE A 298 0.62 -6.24 -5.94
C ILE A 298 0.68 -4.71 -5.98
N LEU A 299 0.58 -4.15 -7.18
CA LEU A 299 0.47 -2.72 -7.43
C LEU A 299 -0.93 -2.37 -7.93
N VAL A 300 -1.43 -1.25 -7.42
CA VAL A 300 -2.56 -0.52 -7.98
C VAL A 300 -2.04 0.86 -8.38
N LEU A 301 -1.97 1.10 -9.68
CA LEU A 301 -1.39 2.32 -10.22
C LEU A 301 -2.49 3.34 -10.55
N LYS A 302 -2.27 4.58 -10.12
CA LYS A 302 -3.14 5.73 -10.37
C LYS A 302 -2.28 6.93 -10.70
N CYS A 303 -2.60 7.62 -11.79
CA CYS A 303 -2.05 8.94 -12.12
C CYS A 303 -3.14 10.02 -11.96
N GLU A 304 -2.86 11.23 -12.42
CA GLU A 304 -3.81 12.35 -12.34
C GLU A 304 -5.07 12.13 -13.17
N GLN A 305 -4.98 11.31 -14.23
CA GLN A 305 -6.09 11.04 -15.15
C GLN A 305 -7.00 9.89 -14.70
N GLY A 306 -6.53 9.02 -13.80
CA GLY A 306 -7.28 7.85 -13.34
C GLY A 306 -6.37 6.68 -13.01
N PHE A 307 -6.99 5.51 -12.90
CA PHE A 307 -6.28 4.25 -12.67
C PHE A 307 -5.72 3.68 -13.97
N VAL A 308 -4.68 2.86 -13.82
CA VAL A 308 -4.18 2.00 -14.90
C VAL A 308 -5.09 0.78 -15.05
N GLY A 309 -5.56 0.51 -16.26
CA GLY A 309 -6.34 -0.67 -16.59
C GLY A 309 -6.54 -0.86 -18.09
N TYR A 310 -7.18 -1.96 -18.49
CA TYR A 310 -7.40 -2.30 -19.91
C TYR A 310 -8.27 -1.26 -20.62
N ARG A 311 -7.90 -0.89 -21.86
CA ARG A 311 -8.67 0.06 -22.68
C ARG A 311 -10.16 -0.30 -22.76
N THR A 312 -10.45 -1.56 -23.06
CA THR A 312 -11.81 -2.14 -23.08
C THR A 312 -11.70 -3.61 -22.73
N PRO A 313 -12.77 -4.26 -22.25
CA PRO A 313 -12.78 -5.71 -22.07
C PRO A 313 -12.31 -6.44 -23.34
N GLY A 314 -11.34 -7.34 -23.19
CA GLY A 314 -10.74 -8.09 -24.31
C GLY A 314 -9.63 -7.36 -25.08
N ASN A 315 -9.37 -6.08 -24.79
CA ASN A 315 -8.20 -5.37 -25.32
C ASN A 315 -7.05 -5.46 -24.30
N LEU A 316 -5.91 -6.00 -24.74
CA LEU A 316 -4.76 -6.25 -23.87
C LEU A 316 -3.90 -4.99 -23.64
N LYS A 317 -4.21 -3.86 -24.28
CA LYS A 317 -3.52 -2.59 -24.07
C LYS A 317 -4.02 -1.87 -22.82
N LEU A 318 -3.07 -1.32 -22.06
CA LEU A 318 -3.36 -0.53 -20.87
C LEU A 318 -3.54 0.96 -21.18
N GLU A 319 -4.42 1.61 -20.42
CA GLU A 319 -4.63 3.06 -20.36
C GLU A 319 -4.60 3.52 -18.90
N CYS A 320 -4.36 4.81 -18.65
CA CYS A 320 -4.21 5.38 -17.31
C CYS A 320 -5.33 6.35 -16.91
N ASN A 321 -6.49 6.28 -17.57
CA ASN A 321 -7.64 7.17 -17.33
C ASN A 321 -8.89 6.39 -16.86
N LYS A 322 -8.68 5.24 -16.20
CA LYS A 322 -9.79 4.36 -15.81
C LYS A 322 -10.39 4.73 -14.47
N ALA A 323 -11.67 4.42 -14.31
CA ALA A 323 -12.38 4.54 -13.03
C ALA A 323 -12.07 3.39 -12.07
N THR A 324 -11.77 2.20 -12.61
CA THR A 324 -11.37 0.99 -11.88
C THR A 324 -9.92 0.66 -12.20
N TYR A 325 -9.23 0.00 -11.27
CA TYR A 325 -7.85 -0.43 -11.46
C TYR A 325 -7.76 -1.87 -11.92
N GLU A 326 -6.64 -2.19 -12.58
CA GLU A 326 -6.14 -3.55 -12.70
C GLU A 326 -5.12 -3.84 -11.61
N THR A 327 -5.12 -5.08 -11.11
CA THR A 327 -4.11 -5.52 -10.14
C THR A 327 -2.89 -6.06 -10.89
N ILE A 328 -1.72 -5.52 -10.55
CA ILE A 328 -0.46 -5.85 -11.20
C ILE A 328 0.41 -6.60 -10.20
N LEU A 329 0.68 -7.87 -10.47
CA LEU A 329 1.62 -8.69 -9.72
C LEU A 329 3.05 -8.25 -10.05
N VAL A 330 3.89 -8.12 -9.02
CA VAL A 330 5.30 -7.73 -9.14
C VAL A 330 6.17 -8.94 -8.86
N GLU A 331 6.82 -9.47 -9.90
CA GLU A 331 7.79 -10.56 -9.78
C GLU A 331 9.21 -10.00 -9.76
N ARG A 332 9.94 -10.22 -8.66
CA ARG A 332 11.32 -9.74 -8.52
C ARG A 332 12.27 -10.55 -9.41
N ALA A 333 13.14 -9.85 -10.12
CA ALA A 333 14.24 -10.40 -10.91
C ALA A 333 15.58 -9.87 -10.39
N GLN A 334 16.69 -10.08 -11.08
CA GLN A 334 18.02 -9.69 -10.59
C GLN A 334 18.21 -8.16 -10.53
N LYS A 335 19.02 -7.68 -9.58
CA LYS A 335 19.50 -6.28 -9.52
C LYS A 335 18.39 -5.23 -9.55
N GLY A 336 17.34 -5.41 -8.75
CA GLY A 336 16.23 -4.45 -8.66
C GLY A 336 15.23 -4.50 -9.81
N LEU A 337 15.50 -5.30 -10.86
CA LEU A 337 14.58 -5.51 -11.96
C LEU A 337 13.32 -6.22 -11.46
N VAL A 338 12.17 -5.83 -12.01
CA VAL A 338 10.90 -6.52 -11.79
C VAL A 338 10.21 -6.83 -13.11
N HIS A 339 9.40 -7.88 -13.11
CA HIS A 339 8.45 -8.17 -14.17
C HIS A 339 7.04 -7.89 -13.66
N LEU A 340 6.25 -7.21 -14.48
CA LEU A 340 4.88 -6.84 -14.16
C LEU A 340 3.93 -7.80 -14.85
N LYS A 341 3.02 -8.40 -14.08
CA LYS A 341 2.16 -9.50 -14.54
C LYS A 341 0.72 -9.23 -14.15
N ALA A 342 -0.21 -9.47 -15.07
CA ALA A 342 -1.63 -9.34 -14.77
C ALA A 342 -2.18 -10.61 -14.13
N HIS A 343 -3.40 -10.50 -13.60
CA HIS A 343 -4.12 -11.64 -13.01
C HIS A 343 -4.33 -12.80 -14.00
N SER A 344 -4.38 -12.54 -15.31
CA SER A 344 -4.44 -13.58 -16.35
C SER A 344 -3.19 -14.46 -16.43
N GLY A 345 -2.12 -14.09 -15.71
CA GLY A 345 -0.82 -14.73 -15.79
C GLY A 345 0.07 -14.21 -16.93
N LYS A 346 -0.43 -13.29 -17.75
CA LYS A 346 0.32 -12.65 -18.84
C LYS A 346 1.16 -11.49 -18.31
N TYR A 347 2.34 -11.30 -18.91
CA TYR A 347 3.27 -10.23 -18.56
C TYR A 347 3.02 -8.97 -19.38
N TRP A 348 3.39 -7.84 -18.78
CA TRP A 348 3.49 -6.57 -19.47
C TRP A 348 4.61 -6.65 -20.51
N ARG A 349 4.30 -6.14 -21.70
CA ARG A 349 5.21 -6.05 -22.83
C ARG A 349 5.19 -4.63 -23.38
N ILE A 350 6.38 -4.12 -23.69
CA ILE A 350 6.53 -2.82 -24.34
C ILE A 350 6.20 -2.99 -25.83
N GLU A 351 5.22 -2.23 -26.31
CA GLU A 351 4.81 -2.21 -27.70
C GLU A 351 4.83 -0.77 -28.22
N GLY A 352 6.00 -0.36 -28.72
CA GLY A 352 6.27 1.01 -29.12
C GLY A 352 6.14 1.95 -27.92
N GLU A 353 5.21 2.90 -27.99
CA GLU A 353 4.90 3.84 -26.91
C GLU A 353 3.76 3.35 -25.98
N SER A 354 3.33 2.09 -26.10
CA SER A 354 2.23 1.52 -25.33
C SER A 354 2.65 0.27 -24.55
N ILE A 355 1.87 -0.08 -23.52
CA ILE A 355 2.03 -1.34 -22.79
C ILE A 355 0.88 -2.27 -23.17
N SER A 356 1.23 -3.48 -23.61
CA SER A 356 0.31 -4.61 -23.84
C SER A 356 0.51 -5.67 -22.75
N VAL A 357 -0.53 -6.44 -22.45
CA VAL A 357 -0.50 -7.53 -21.46
C VAL A 357 -0.81 -8.85 -22.17
N ASP A 358 0.12 -9.30 -23.00
CA ASP A 358 -0.06 -10.47 -23.87
C ASP A 358 1.09 -11.48 -23.79
N ALA A 359 2.19 -11.15 -23.12
CA ALA A 359 3.38 -11.99 -23.08
C ALA A 359 3.21 -13.22 -22.18
N ASP A 360 3.61 -14.38 -22.66
CA ASP A 360 3.60 -15.66 -21.93
C ASP A 360 4.75 -15.82 -20.93
N ALA A 361 5.81 -15.04 -21.13
CA ALA A 361 7.03 -15.06 -20.32
C ALA A 361 7.50 -13.63 -20.06
N PRO A 362 8.29 -13.39 -19.00
CA PRO A 362 8.83 -12.06 -18.71
C PRO A 362 9.86 -11.66 -19.78
N SER A 363 9.41 -10.89 -20.78
CA SER A 363 10.27 -10.39 -21.86
C SER A 363 10.85 -9.02 -21.57
N ASP A 364 10.08 -8.16 -20.91
CA ASP A 364 10.47 -6.78 -20.57
C ASP A 364 10.56 -6.62 -19.06
N GLY A 365 11.68 -6.05 -18.61
CA GLY A 365 11.92 -5.75 -17.20
C GLY A 365 11.79 -4.27 -16.90
N PHE A 366 11.33 -3.95 -15.70
CA PHE A 366 11.06 -2.60 -15.23
C PHE A 366 11.86 -2.32 -13.96
N PHE A 367 12.10 -1.04 -13.66
CA PHE A 367 12.67 -0.61 -12.39
C PHE A 367 11.69 0.28 -11.65
N LEU A 368 11.54 0.06 -10.35
CA LEU A 368 10.67 0.91 -9.53
C LEU A 368 11.52 1.95 -8.82
N GLU A 369 11.30 3.23 -9.14
CA GLU A 369 12.01 4.33 -8.50
C GLU A 369 11.07 5.15 -7.62
N LEU A 370 11.34 5.15 -6.31
CA LEU A 370 10.53 5.91 -5.35
C LEU A 370 10.87 7.41 -5.44
N ARG A 371 9.86 8.23 -5.79
CA ARG A 371 10.00 9.69 -5.89
C ARG A 371 9.45 10.40 -4.67
N GLU A 372 8.30 9.95 -4.20
CA GLU A 372 7.63 10.38 -2.96
C GLU A 372 7.11 9.13 -2.24
N PRO A 373 6.69 9.17 -0.96
CA PRO A 373 6.24 7.99 -0.21
C PRO A 373 5.26 7.07 -0.93
N THR A 374 4.51 7.64 -1.87
CA THR A 374 3.38 7.00 -2.53
C THR A 374 3.34 7.31 -4.02
N ARG A 375 4.48 7.74 -4.59
CA ARG A 375 4.65 7.94 -6.04
C ARG A 375 5.92 7.24 -6.49
N ILE A 376 5.76 6.44 -7.53
CA ILE A 376 6.85 5.72 -8.17
C ILE A 376 6.97 6.15 -9.62
N CYS A 377 8.19 6.14 -10.13
CA CYS A 377 8.49 6.05 -11.55
C CYS A 377 8.69 4.56 -11.88
N ILE A 378 8.24 4.13 -13.05
CA ILE A 378 8.40 2.77 -13.57
C ILE A 378 9.19 2.85 -14.87
#